data_AF-A0A803SZS5-F1
#
_entry.id   AF-A0A803SZS5-F1
#
_cell.length_a   1.000
_cell.length_b   1.000
_cell.length_c   1.000
_cell.angle_alpha   90.00
_cell.angle_beta   90.00
_cell.angle_gamma   90.00
#
_symmetry.space_group_name_H-M   'P 1'
#
loop_
_entity.id
_entity.type
_entity.pdbx_description
1 polymer ?
#
loop_
_entity_poly.entity_id
_entity_poly.type
_entity_poly.pdbx_seq_one_letter_code
_entity_poly.pdbx_strand_id
1 'polypeptide(L)' 'MQRVVVQDPSEPDLTVQDNSTILIHKYINRSKEKRIAWNTYQWHLMERDRWVFGTNRYFKSKGLVNID' A
#
# COMPACT_ATOMS: atom_id res chain seq x y z
N MET A 1 -33.05 -13.51 -5.33
CA MET A 1 -33.38 -12.09 -5.07
C MET A 1 -32.09 -11.36 -4.76
N GLN A 2 -31.52 -10.62 -5.70
CA GLN A 2 -30.38 -9.74 -5.41
C GLN A 2 -30.92 -8.51 -4.67
N ARG A 3 -30.35 -8.21 -3.51
CA ARG A 3 -30.69 -7.02 -2.74
C ARG A 3 -30.19 -5.82 -3.54
N VAL A 4 -31.10 -5.09 -4.18
CA VAL A 4 -30.78 -3.79 -4.78
C VAL A 4 -30.45 -2.88 -3.60
N VAL A 5 -29.17 -2.64 -3.38
CA VAL A 5 -28.73 -1.59 -2.47
C VAL A 5 -29.12 -0.29 -3.14
N VAL A 6 -30.24 0.29 -2.71
CA VAL A 6 -30.60 1.65 -3.07
C VAL A 6 -29.50 2.52 -2.48
N GLN A 7 -28.62 3.06 -3.33
CA GLN A 7 -27.65 4.07 -2.91
C GLN A 7 -28.43 5.35 -2.68
N ASP A 8 -28.49 5.82 -1.44
CA ASP A 8 -29.06 7.11 -1.12
C ASP A 8 -28.21 8.21 -1.78
N PRO A 9 -28.77 9.05 -2.67
CA PRO A 9 -28.01 10.01 -3.47
C PRO A 9 -27.40 11.17 -2.67
N SER A 10 -27.68 11.23 -1.36
CA SER A 10 -27.15 12.24 -0.43
C SER A 10 -25.91 11.78 0.33
N GLU A 11 -25.58 10.48 0.31
CA GLU A 11 -24.35 9.97 0.92
C GLU A 11 -23.20 10.05 -0.10
N PRO A 12 -22.01 10.54 0.28
CA PRO A 12 -20.86 10.49 -0.62
C PRO A 12 -20.61 9.02 -0.98
N ASP A 13 -20.39 8.74 -2.26
CA ASP A 13 -20.05 7.39 -2.71
C ASP A 13 -18.63 7.02 -2.22
N LEU A 14 -18.56 6.54 -0.98
CA LEU A 14 -17.33 6.13 -0.30
C LEU A 14 -16.62 5.01 -1.08
N THR A 15 -17.36 4.24 -1.88
CA THR A 15 -16.81 3.12 -2.64
C THR A 15 -15.86 3.56 -3.74
N VAL A 16 -16.15 4.68 -4.42
CA VAL A 16 -15.26 5.23 -5.45
C VAL A 16 -13.98 5.76 -4.81
N GLN A 17 -14.10 6.42 -3.66
CA GLN A 17 -12.94 6.93 -2.91
C GLN A 17 -12.03 5.80 -2.41
N ASP A 18 -12.60 4.74 -1.84
CA ASP A 18 -11.86 3.59 -1.34
C ASP A 18 -11.12 2.86 -2.46
N ASN A 19 -11.83 2.58 -3.56
CA ASN A 19 -11.24 1.95 -4.74
C ASN A 19 -10.12 2.80 -5.35
N SER A 20 -10.30 4.13 -5.41
CA SER A 20 -9.26 5.03 -5.91
C SER A 20 -8.00 4.97 -5.04
N THR A 21 -8.15 4.93 -3.71
CA THR A 21 -7.03 4.90 -2.75
C THR A 21 -6.26 3.58 -2.85
N ILE A 22 -6.95 2.45 -3.00
CA ILE A 22 -6.34 1.14 -3.21
C ILE A 22 -5.49 1.14 -4.49
N LEU A 23 -6.03 1.67 -5.59
CA LEU A 23 -5.32 1.75 -6.87
C LEU A 23 -4.09 2.64 -6.80
N ILE A 24 -4.19 3.81 -6.15
CA ILE A 24 -3.07 4.74 -5.95
C ILE A 24 -1.96 4.09 -5.13
N HIS A 25 -2.31 3.44 -4.02
CA HIS A 25 -1.32 2.76 -3.17
C HIS A 25 -0.63 1.61 -3.90
N LYS A 26 -1.37 0.86 -4.70
CA LYS A 26 -0.83 -0.19 -5.55
C LYS A 26 0.11 0.39 -6.60
N TYR A 27 -0.24 1.51 -7.24
CA TYR A 27 0.62 2.17 -8.23
C TYR A 27 1.95 2.65 -7.63
N ILE A 28 1.89 3.39 -6.51
CA ILE A 28 3.08 3.97 -5.87
C ILE A 28 4.03 2.89 -5.33
N ASN A 29 3.50 1.80 -4.76
CA ASN A 29 4.30 0.75 -4.12
C ASN A 29 4.64 -0.43 -5.05
N ARG A 30 4.61 -0.22 -6.37
CA ARG A 30 4.96 -1.22 -7.39
C ARG A 30 4.08 -2.48 -7.31
N SER A 31 2.78 -2.27 -7.36
CA SER A 31 1.74 -3.28 -7.30
C SER A 31 1.63 -4.05 -5.98
N LYS A 32 2.34 -3.61 -4.94
CA LYS A 32 2.26 -4.16 -3.58
C LYS A 32 1.36 -3.30 -2.71
N GLU A 33 0.89 -3.89 -1.63
CA GLU A 33 0.21 -3.15 -0.58
C GLU A 33 1.15 -2.14 0.08
N LYS A 34 0.58 -1.00 0.49
CA LYS A 34 1.30 -0.01 1.27
C LYS A 34 1.64 -0.61 2.63
N ARG A 35 2.92 -0.52 3.04
CA ARG A 35 3.30 -0.86 4.41
C ARG A 35 2.83 0.23 5.37
N ILE A 36 2.21 -0.19 6.47
CA ILE A 36 1.78 0.66 7.57
C ILE A 36 2.67 0.34 8.76
N ALA A 37 3.34 1.37 9.30
CA ALA A 37 4.17 1.25 10.49
C ALA A 37 3.39 1.76 11.71
N TRP A 38 2.68 0.86 12.37
CA TRP A 38 1.98 1.11 13.64
C TRP A 38 2.96 1.25 14.80
N ASN A 39 4.03 0.46 14.78
CA ASN A 39 5.03 0.41 15.85
C ASN A 39 6.40 0.86 15.34
N THR A 40 7.25 1.34 16.25
CA THR A 40 8.63 1.74 15.95
C THR A 40 9.41 0.62 15.27
N TYR A 41 9.26 -0.63 15.70
CA TYR A 41 9.91 -1.77 15.05
C TYR A 41 9.58 -1.87 13.54
N GLN A 42 8.31 -1.66 13.16
CA GLN A 42 7.90 -1.69 11.75
C GLN A 42 8.52 -0.52 10.97
N TRP A 43 8.63 0.65 11.58
CA TRP A 43 9.33 1.80 11.00
C TRP A 43 10.81 1.51 10.76
N HIS A 44 11.51 0.98 11.76
CA HIS A 44 12.94 0.63 11.66
C HIS A 44 13.18 -0.39 10.53
N LEU A 45 12.30 -1.38 10.36
CA LEU A 45 12.38 -2.33 9.25
C LEU A 45 12.14 -1.65 7.88
N MET A 46 11.21 -0.71 7.79
CA MET A 46 10.99 0.06 6.56
C MET A 46 12.19 0.94 6.20
N GLU A 47 12.83 1.57 7.18
CA GLU A 47 14.04 2.36 6.97
C GLU A 47 15.23 1.50 6.59
N ARG A 48 15.39 0.33 7.21
CA ARG A 48 16.40 -0.65 6.82
C ARG A 48 16.25 -1.03 5.35
N ASP A 49 15.04 -1.38 4.92
CA ASP A 49 14.77 -1.75 3.52
C ASP A 49 15.06 -0.58 2.57
N ARG A 50 14.78 0.67 2.99
CA ARG A 50 15.10 1.89 2.25
C ARG A 50 16.61 2.06 2.04
N TRP A 51 17.43 1.76 3.05
CA TRP A 51 18.88 1.89 3.00
C TRP A 51 19.55 0.75 2.25
N VAL A 52 19.16 -0.50 2.52
CA VAL A 52 19.69 -1.71 1.85
C VAL A 52 19.50 -1.64 0.34
N PHE A 53 18.42 -1.00 -0.11
CA PHE A 53 18.16 -0.88 -1.54
C PHE A 53 19.05 0.16 -2.25
N GLY A 54 19.55 1.18 -1.54
CA GLY A 54 20.41 2.23 -2.13
C GLY A 54 19.72 3.24 -3.03
N THR A 55 18.42 3.10 -3.32
CA THR A 55 17.64 4.07 -4.12
C THR A 55 16.57 4.81 -3.32
N ASN A 56 16.70 4.86 -1.99
CA ASN A 56 15.78 5.56 -1.09
C ASN A 56 14.29 5.17 -1.24
N ARG A 57 14.00 3.93 -1.65
CA ARG A 57 12.63 3.41 -1.87
C ARG A 57 12.43 2.10 -1.10
N TYR A 58 11.54 2.11 -0.11
CA TYR A 58 11.32 0.94 0.78
C TYR A 58 10.57 -0.22 0.12
N PHE A 59 9.73 0.03 -0.89
CA PHE A 59 8.89 -1.02 -1.48
C PHE A 59 9.66 -1.98 -2.41
N LYS A 60 10.91 -1.62 -2.75
CA LYS A 60 11.77 -2.43 -3.61
C LYS A 60 12.52 -3.45 -2.77
N SER A 61 12.07 -4.70 -2.86
CA SER A 61 12.66 -5.82 -2.13
C SER A 61 13.93 -6.32 -2.80
N LYS A 62 14.98 -6.58 -2.01
CA LYS A 62 16.14 -7.39 -2.41
C LYS A 62 15.88 -8.84 -2.04
N GLY A 63 16.18 -9.76 -2.95
CA GLY A 63 16.13 -11.20 -2.70
C GLY A 63 17.52 -11.77 -2.43
N LEU A 64 17.62 -13.10 -2.49
CA LEU A 64 18.88 -13.83 -2.29
C LEU A 64 19.97 -13.49 -3.32
N VAL A 65 19.61 -12.92 -4.47
CA VAL A 65 20.55 -12.43 -5.50
C VAL A 65 21.47 -11.31 -4.98
N ASN A 66 21.16 -10.71 -3.83
CA ASN A 66 21.98 -9.63 -3.24
C ASN A 66 23.01 -10.15 -2.22
N ILE A 67 23.20 -11.47 -2.11
CA ILE A 67 24.14 -12.11 -1.20
C ILE A 67 25.11 -12.90 -2.09
N ASP A 68 26.42 -12.66 -1.91
CA ASP A 68 27.53 -13.36 -2.60
C ASP A 68 27.97 -14.57 -1.77
#